data_AF-A0A7S2YWP6-F1
#
_entry.id   AF-A0A7S2YWP6-F1
#
_cell.length_a   1.000
_cell.length_b   1.000
_cell.length_c   1.000
_cell.angle_alpha   90.00
_cell.angle_beta   90.00
_cell.angle_gamma   90.00
#
_symmetry.space_group_name_H-M   'P 1'
#
loop_
_entity.id
_entity.type
_entity.pdbx_description
1 polymer ?
#
loop_
_entity_poly.entity_id
_entity_poly.type
_entity_poly.pdbx_seq_one_letter_code
_entity_poly.pdbx_strand_id
1 'polypeptide(L)'
;MASSITSVLVGLVLLCMLALALKVLATLSPQQQQQNISQSHLTTTFWAPHRPKGSPLLLTWRATCFVWATYVHVVMLRERSFTAQYRFYTVWSYSILTLYFAVATAHSAGAMWFEGSARQNRTRVKGSVLTTKRSGANGRTADDATASEEDDEAAVIQLDYSPFVHSESATSLTGDDSDIVADPNSLRSAGLATVALFNLVWLNVWVVDTILWCVLYPMYIQMGIGDSVFTWLSINQHAINIVLIGFEALCNRIPVIPQYVAYTILLVLVFTCMELILHDEYGVHFSYPFQKLTSAAPAWYAAISLSVFVFQGWVVFLDRVVKRNIVKCCVGDTDEDDASRATTGAAEGNPNAVVDESSSLLR
;
A
#
# COMPACT_ATOMS: atom_id res chain seq x y z
N MET A 1 -33.08 20.88 -28.34
CA MET A 1 -32.43 21.93 -27.51
C MET A 1 -32.38 21.56 -26.03
N ALA A 2 -33.43 20.98 -25.43
CA ALA A 2 -33.39 20.55 -24.02
C ALA A 2 -32.26 19.53 -23.70
N SER A 3 -32.00 18.56 -24.58
CA SER A 3 -30.90 17.57 -24.44
C SER A 3 -29.48 18.16 -24.48
N SER A 4 -29.32 19.37 -25.02
CA SER A 4 -28.01 20.05 -25.06
C SER A 4 -27.72 20.80 -23.76
N ILE A 5 -28.74 21.24 -23.05
CA ILE A 5 -28.57 21.99 -21.80
C ILE A 5 -28.34 21.01 -20.65
N THR A 6 -29.08 19.89 -20.65
CA THR A 6 -28.95 18.85 -19.64
C THR A 6 -27.58 18.17 -19.72
N SER A 7 -27.10 17.78 -20.90
CA SER A 7 -25.76 17.22 -21.09
C SER A 7 -24.61 18.16 -20.67
N VAL A 8 -24.79 19.47 -20.83
CA VAL A 8 -23.84 20.49 -20.35
C VAL A 8 -23.89 20.62 -18.82
N LEU A 9 -25.07 20.62 -18.21
CA LEU A 9 -25.26 20.62 -16.76
C LEU A 9 -24.63 19.38 -16.12
N VAL A 10 -24.77 18.24 -16.78
CA VAL A 10 -24.17 16.98 -16.40
C VAL A 10 -22.66 17.01 -16.47
N GLY A 11 -22.10 17.49 -17.58
CA GLY A 11 -20.68 17.69 -17.73
C GLY A 11 -20.14 18.60 -16.64
N LEU A 12 -20.87 19.67 -16.31
CA LEU A 12 -20.57 20.60 -15.22
C LEU A 12 -20.66 19.94 -13.84
N VAL A 13 -21.69 19.13 -13.54
CA VAL A 13 -21.80 18.43 -12.25
C VAL A 13 -20.67 17.42 -12.10
N LEU A 14 -20.35 16.65 -13.13
CA LEU A 14 -19.22 15.72 -13.11
C LEU A 14 -17.88 16.44 -12.99
N LEU A 15 -17.69 17.56 -13.70
CA LEU A 15 -16.51 18.43 -13.56
C LEU A 15 -16.43 19.05 -12.16
N CYS A 16 -17.54 19.50 -11.58
CA CYS A 16 -17.59 20.05 -10.23
C CYS A 16 -17.32 18.98 -9.19
N MET A 17 -17.84 17.77 -9.35
CA MET A 17 -17.60 16.62 -8.46
C MET A 17 -16.17 16.13 -8.58
N LEU A 18 -15.61 16.07 -9.79
CA LEU A 18 -14.19 15.77 -10.03
C LEU A 18 -13.30 16.88 -9.47
N ALA A 19 -13.64 18.15 -9.69
CA ALA A 19 -12.91 19.28 -9.13
C ALA A 19 -13.02 19.30 -7.60
N LEU A 20 -14.15 18.92 -7.02
CA LEU A 20 -14.30 18.76 -5.58
C LEU A 20 -13.51 17.57 -5.07
N ALA A 21 -13.47 16.45 -5.80
CA ALA A 21 -12.62 15.29 -5.50
C ALA A 21 -11.15 15.70 -5.50
N LEU A 22 -10.70 16.37 -6.55
CA LEU A 22 -9.34 16.89 -6.73
C LEU A 22 -9.02 17.96 -5.71
N LYS A 23 -9.98 18.83 -5.36
CA LYS A 23 -9.82 19.85 -4.34
C LYS A 23 -9.79 19.23 -2.95
N VAL A 24 -10.58 18.19 -2.67
CA VAL A 24 -10.49 17.40 -1.43
C VAL A 24 -9.17 16.65 -1.37
N LEU A 25 -8.70 16.07 -2.47
CA LEU A 25 -7.35 15.49 -2.60
C LEU A 25 -6.26 16.56 -2.38
N ALA A 26 -6.50 17.79 -2.83
CA ALA A 26 -5.57 18.92 -2.69
C ALA A 26 -5.74 19.71 -1.38
N THR A 27 -6.82 19.58 -0.62
CA THR A 27 -7.01 20.18 0.72
C THR A 27 -6.69 19.19 1.82
N LEU A 28 -6.92 17.89 1.58
CA LEU A 28 -6.15 16.80 2.18
C LEU A 28 -4.71 16.77 1.64
N SER A 29 -4.26 17.88 1.02
CA SER A 29 -2.87 18.15 0.65
C SER A 29 -1.96 17.59 1.72
N PRO A 30 -0.85 16.97 1.30
CA PRO A 30 0.14 16.39 2.18
C PRO A 30 0.45 17.26 3.39
N GLN A 31 0.37 18.59 3.32
CA GLN A 31 0.60 19.47 4.46
C GLN A 31 -0.30 19.22 5.68
N GLN A 32 -1.61 19.02 5.54
CA GLN A 32 -2.49 18.84 6.69
C GLN A 32 -2.41 17.41 7.26
N GLN A 33 -2.14 16.43 6.39
CA GLN A 33 -1.83 15.04 6.78
C GLN A 33 -0.40 14.91 7.37
N GLN A 34 0.57 15.72 6.91
CA GLN A 34 1.95 15.81 7.41
C GLN A 34 2.04 16.51 8.77
N GLN A 35 1.09 17.39 9.10
CA GLN A 35 1.06 18.08 10.39
C GLN A 35 0.42 17.23 11.50
N ASN A 36 -0.65 16.47 11.20
CA ASN A 36 -1.30 15.60 12.19
C ASN A 36 -0.68 14.21 12.31
N ILE A 37 -0.07 13.70 11.23
CA ILE A 37 0.73 12.48 11.27
C ILE A 37 2.17 12.97 11.21
N SER A 38 2.77 13.20 12.39
CA SER A 38 4.14 13.69 12.51
C SER A 38 5.01 13.05 11.42
N GLN A 39 5.66 13.88 10.59
CA GLN A 39 6.44 13.40 9.45
C GLN A 39 7.40 12.26 9.83
N SER A 40 7.87 12.23 11.08
CA SER A 40 8.61 11.11 11.66
C SER A 40 7.88 9.77 11.57
N HIS A 41 6.60 9.64 11.88
CA HIS A 41 5.90 8.34 11.86
C HIS A 41 5.56 7.83 10.45
N LEU A 42 5.30 8.72 9.47
CA LEU A 42 5.08 8.24 8.09
C LEU A 42 6.41 7.93 7.41
N THR A 43 7.44 8.77 7.50
CA THR A 43 8.72 8.47 6.82
C THR A 43 9.56 7.44 7.58
N THR A 44 9.43 7.31 8.90
CA THR A 44 10.19 6.32 9.69
C THR A 44 9.38 5.14 10.22
N THR A 45 8.10 4.99 9.87
CA THR A 45 7.35 3.75 10.17
C THR A 45 6.64 3.19 8.94
N PHE A 46 6.35 4.04 7.94
CA PHE A 46 5.82 3.63 6.64
C PHE A 46 6.92 3.40 5.60
N TRP A 47 7.95 4.26 5.63
CA TRP A 47 9.11 4.19 4.74
C TRP A 47 10.39 3.74 5.45
N ALA A 48 10.39 3.63 6.79
CA ALA A 48 11.54 3.05 7.47
C ALA A 48 11.69 1.57 7.11
N PRO A 49 12.93 1.12 6.98
CA PRO A 49 13.29 -0.24 6.64
C PRO A 49 13.08 -1.24 7.80
N HIS A 50 11.95 -1.21 8.52
CA HIS A 50 11.41 -2.42 9.15
C HIS A 50 10.64 -3.23 8.10
N ARG A 51 11.38 -3.50 7.02
CA ARG A 51 11.00 -4.13 5.76
C ARG A 51 10.19 -5.40 6.02
N PRO A 52 8.94 -5.55 5.55
CA PRO A 52 8.71 -6.76 4.78
C PRO A 52 9.72 -6.63 3.63
N LYS A 53 10.84 -7.38 3.67
CA LYS A 53 11.70 -7.60 2.50
C LYS A 53 10.73 -7.71 1.34
N GLY A 54 10.77 -6.83 0.33
CA GLY A 54 9.76 -6.75 -0.71
C GLY A 54 9.47 -8.17 -1.18
N SER A 55 8.41 -8.77 -0.64
CA SER A 55 8.45 -10.22 -0.54
C SER A 55 8.15 -10.66 -1.94
N PRO A 56 9.01 -11.49 -2.56
CA PRO A 56 8.74 -11.96 -3.90
C PRO A 56 7.35 -12.61 -3.94
N LEU A 57 6.90 -13.18 -2.82
CA LEU A 57 5.54 -13.64 -2.59
C LEU A 57 4.47 -12.54 -2.74
N LEU A 58 4.57 -11.39 -2.06
CA LEU A 58 3.58 -10.31 -2.16
C LEU A 58 3.57 -9.68 -3.56
N LEU A 59 4.73 -9.52 -4.19
CA LEU A 59 4.81 -9.07 -5.58
C LEU A 59 4.13 -10.08 -6.51
N THR A 60 4.43 -11.37 -6.36
CA THR A 60 3.84 -12.45 -7.16
C THR A 60 2.32 -12.50 -6.97
N TRP A 61 1.85 -12.37 -5.73
CA TRP A 61 0.43 -12.28 -5.41
C TRP A 61 -0.24 -11.11 -6.13
N ARG A 62 0.27 -9.89 -5.97
CA ARG A 62 -0.27 -8.68 -6.60
C ARG A 62 -0.29 -8.79 -8.12
N ALA A 63 0.79 -9.30 -8.72
CA ALA A 63 0.87 -9.52 -10.15
C ALA A 63 -0.15 -10.56 -10.63
N THR A 64 -0.33 -11.66 -9.89
CA THR A 64 -1.33 -12.69 -10.20
C THR A 64 -2.75 -12.12 -10.12
N CYS A 65 -3.05 -11.37 -9.05
CA CYS A 65 -4.32 -10.66 -8.90
C CYS A 65 -4.55 -9.66 -10.03
N PHE A 66 -3.53 -8.91 -10.45
CA PHE A 66 -3.64 -7.96 -11.56
C PHE A 66 -3.94 -8.66 -12.89
N VAL A 67 -3.25 -9.76 -13.19
CA VAL A 67 -3.50 -10.56 -14.41
C VAL A 67 -4.91 -11.14 -14.40
N TRP A 68 -5.33 -11.74 -13.29
CA TRP A 68 -6.69 -12.24 -13.11
C TRP A 68 -7.74 -11.13 -13.26
N ALA A 69 -7.54 -10.01 -12.57
CA ALA A 69 -8.45 -8.88 -12.60
C ALA A 69 -8.62 -8.34 -14.03
N THR A 70 -7.51 -8.16 -14.73
CA THR A 70 -7.48 -7.73 -16.13
C THR A 70 -8.17 -8.73 -17.05
N TYR A 71 -7.92 -10.03 -16.88
CA TYR A 71 -8.55 -11.07 -17.68
C TYR A 71 -10.08 -11.02 -17.57
N VAL A 72 -10.62 -11.03 -16.36
CA VAL A 72 -12.07 -10.94 -16.14
C VAL A 72 -12.61 -9.63 -16.69
N HIS A 73 -11.89 -8.50 -16.51
CA HIS A 73 -12.32 -7.20 -17.03
C HIS A 73 -12.42 -7.23 -18.57
N VAL A 74 -11.44 -7.83 -19.26
CA VAL A 74 -11.46 -8.00 -20.72
C VAL A 74 -12.59 -8.92 -21.16
N VAL A 75 -12.82 -10.05 -20.47
CA VAL A 75 -13.90 -10.98 -20.78
C VAL A 75 -15.26 -10.31 -20.61
N MET A 76 -15.46 -9.58 -19.51
CA MET A 76 -16.65 -8.76 -19.31
C MET A 76 -16.82 -7.82 -20.50
N LEU A 77 -15.84 -6.96 -20.81
CA LEU A 77 -15.95 -5.97 -21.89
C LEU A 77 -16.20 -6.59 -23.28
N ARG A 78 -15.84 -7.85 -23.48
CA ARG A 78 -16.11 -8.58 -24.73
C ARG A 78 -17.54 -9.11 -24.81
N GLU A 79 -18.10 -9.59 -23.69
CA GLU A 79 -19.42 -10.25 -23.67
C GLU A 79 -20.61 -9.29 -23.76
N ARG A 80 -20.44 -8.03 -23.36
CA ARG A 80 -21.48 -7.01 -23.51
C ARG A 80 -20.86 -5.72 -24.03
N SER A 81 -21.65 -4.86 -24.67
CA SER A 81 -21.15 -3.56 -25.12
C SER A 81 -20.59 -2.76 -23.94
N PHE A 82 -19.53 -2.00 -24.19
CA PHE A 82 -18.87 -1.14 -23.20
C PHE A 82 -19.88 -0.30 -22.41
N THR A 83 -20.85 0.31 -23.11
CA THR A 83 -21.90 1.13 -22.52
C THR A 83 -22.90 0.33 -21.67
N ALA A 84 -23.20 -0.92 -22.02
CA ALA A 84 -24.12 -1.74 -21.24
C ALA A 84 -23.50 -2.21 -19.92
N GLN A 85 -22.18 -2.36 -19.85
CA GLN A 85 -21.50 -2.86 -18.65
C GLN A 85 -21.27 -1.80 -17.60
N TYR A 86 -20.79 -0.62 -18.01
CA TYR A 86 -20.50 0.48 -17.08
C TYR A 86 -21.75 1.09 -16.43
N ARG A 87 -22.94 0.56 -16.72
CA ARG A 87 -24.18 0.84 -15.98
C ARG A 87 -24.24 0.16 -14.61
N PHE A 88 -23.50 -0.92 -14.43
CA PHE A 88 -23.47 -1.62 -13.15
C PHE A 88 -22.32 -1.09 -12.30
N TYR A 89 -22.61 -0.70 -11.06
CA TYR A 89 -21.60 -0.23 -10.09
C TYR A 89 -20.54 -1.28 -9.81
N THR A 90 -20.89 -2.57 -9.97
CA THR A 90 -19.96 -3.69 -9.82
C THR A 90 -18.79 -3.60 -10.80
N VAL A 91 -19.01 -3.12 -12.03
CA VAL A 91 -17.95 -2.91 -13.04
C VAL A 91 -17.03 -1.75 -12.66
N TRP A 92 -17.57 -0.70 -12.05
CA TRP A 92 -16.78 0.41 -11.52
C TRP A 92 -15.89 -0.05 -10.36
N SER A 93 -16.47 -0.77 -9.40
CA SER A 93 -15.74 -1.36 -8.28
C SER A 93 -14.62 -2.28 -8.77
N TYR A 94 -14.90 -3.12 -9.77
CA TYR A 94 -13.91 -4.01 -10.35
C TYR A 94 -12.80 -3.31 -11.14
N SER A 95 -13.13 -2.22 -11.85
CA SER A 95 -12.14 -1.39 -12.53
C SER A 95 -11.14 -0.80 -11.52
N ILE A 96 -11.62 -0.34 -10.36
CA ILE A 96 -10.80 0.23 -9.30
C ILE A 96 -9.96 -0.86 -8.61
N LEU A 97 -10.51 -2.06 -8.39
CA LEU A 97 -9.76 -3.23 -7.92
C LEU A 97 -8.61 -3.59 -8.87
N THR A 98 -8.88 -3.60 -10.17
CA THR A 98 -7.87 -3.86 -11.22
C THR A 98 -6.78 -2.79 -11.20
N LEU A 99 -7.18 -1.52 -11.15
CA LEU A 99 -6.25 -0.38 -11.05
C LEU A 99 -5.40 -0.45 -9.78
N TYR A 100 -6.00 -0.81 -8.64
CA TYR A 100 -5.29 -1.01 -7.39
C TYR A 100 -4.18 -2.05 -7.53
N PHE A 101 -4.49 -3.24 -8.05
CA PHE A 101 -3.48 -4.29 -8.20
C PHE A 101 -2.41 -3.92 -9.25
N ALA A 102 -2.75 -3.16 -10.29
CA ALA A 102 -1.78 -2.63 -11.24
C ALA A 102 -0.76 -1.70 -10.54
N VAL A 103 -1.26 -0.69 -9.82
CA VAL A 103 -0.44 0.30 -9.11
C VAL A 103 0.36 -0.37 -7.99
N ALA A 104 -0.26 -1.26 -7.21
CA ALA A 104 0.40 -1.99 -6.14
C ALA A 104 1.51 -2.92 -6.66
N THR A 105 1.31 -3.56 -7.81
CA THR A 105 2.33 -4.38 -8.48
C THR A 105 3.51 -3.52 -8.92
N ALA A 106 3.25 -2.42 -9.62
CA ALA A 106 4.29 -1.49 -10.07
C ALA A 106 5.08 -0.91 -8.89
N HIS A 107 4.39 -0.48 -7.83
CA HIS A 107 5.02 0.01 -6.61
C HIS A 107 5.90 -1.06 -5.93
N SER A 108 5.45 -2.31 -5.87
CA SER A 108 6.23 -3.43 -5.29
C SER A 108 7.47 -3.76 -6.12
N ALA A 109 7.33 -3.79 -7.44
CA ALA A 109 8.43 -4.06 -8.36
C ALA A 109 9.48 -2.94 -8.29
N GLY A 110 9.04 -1.67 -8.29
CA GLY A 110 9.92 -0.53 -8.11
C GLY A 110 10.70 -0.60 -6.80
N ALA A 111 10.02 -0.86 -5.68
CA ALA A 111 10.67 -1.00 -4.38
C ALA A 111 11.74 -2.12 -4.36
N MET A 112 11.45 -3.28 -4.96
CA MET A 112 12.41 -4.37 -5.09
C MET A 112 13.61 -4.01 -5.96
N TRP A 113 13.37 -3.34 -7.10
CA TRP A 113 14.42 -2.93 -8.02
C TRP A 113 15.44 -2.01 -7.33
N PHE A 114 14.95 -0.94 -6.66
CA PHE A 114 15.82 -0.02 -5.92
C PHE A 114 16.60 -0.72 -4.80
N GLU A 115 15.99 -1.68 -4.11
CA GLU A 115 16.70 -2.45 -3.09
C GLU A 115 17.83 -3.31 -3.69
N GLY A 116 17.58 -3.92 -4.85
CA GLY A 116 18.59 -4.68 -5.61
C GLY A 116 19.78 -3.81 -6.00
N SER A 117 19.52 -2.66 -6.60
CA SER A 117 20.56 -1.71 -7.02
C SER A 117 21.37 -1.18 -5.83
N ALA A 118 20.71 -0.87 -4.71
CA ALA A 118 21.40 -0.43 -3.49
C ALA A 118 22.32 -1.52 -2.90
N ARG A 119 21.89 -2.80 -2.94
CA ARG A 119 22.72 -3.92 -2.51
C ARG A 119 23.94 -4.10 -3.41
N GLN A 120 23.76 -4.02 -4.73
CA GLN A 120 24.85 -4.15 -5.70
C GLN A 120 25.90 -3.04 -5.52
N ASN A 121 25.47 -1.80 -5.33
CA ASN A 121 26.38 -0.67 -5.07
C ASN A 121 27.16 -0.87 -3.76
N ARG A 122 26.51 -1.35 -2.69
CA ARG A 122 27.19 -1.66 -1.43
C ARG A 122 28.25 -2.77 -1.59
N THR A 123 27.98 -3.79 -2.40
CA THR A 123 28.98 -4.84 -2.68
C THR A 123 30.16 -4.32 -3.49
N ARG A 124 29.93 -3.42 -4.46
CA ARG A 124 30.98 -2.80 -5.27
C ARG A 124 31.90 -1.92 -4.42
N VAL A 125 31.34 -1.08 -3.55
CA VAL A 125 32.12 -0.22 -2.63
C VAL A 125 32.97 -1.07 -1.68
N LYS A 126 32.41 -2.12 -1.07
CA LYS A 126 33.17 -3.03 -0.20
C LYS A 126 34.32 -3.73 -0.95
N GLY A 127 34.09 -4.17 -2.19
CA GLY A 127 35.13 -4.75 -3.03
C GLY A 127 36.27 -3.77 -3.32
N SER A 128 35.94 -2.51 -3.66
CA SER A 128 36.93 -1.47 -3.95
C SER A 128 37.82 -1.15 -2.74
N VAL A 129 37.24 -1.05 -1.54
CA VAL A 129 37.99 -0.75 -0.30
C VAL A 129 38.98 -1.87 0.03
N LEU A 130 38.59 -3.13 -0.20
CA LEU A 130 39.47 -4.29 0.01
C LEU A 130 40.64 -4.32 -0.98
N THR A 131 40.43 -3.95 -2.25
CA THR A 131 41.51 -3.86 -3.24
C THR A 131 42.51 -2.74 -2.93
N THR A 132 42.05 -1.58 -2.47
CA THR A 132 42.96 -0.47 -2.10
C THR A 132 43.83 -0.83 -0.90
N LYS A 133 43.28 -1.51 0.12
CA LYS A 133 44.03 -1.92 1.31
C LYS A 133 45.14 -2.94 0.99
N ARG A 134 44.93 -3.81 -0.02
CA ARG A 134 45.93 -4.81 -0.43
C ARG A 134 47.09 -4.20 -1.24
N SER A 135 46.85 -3.12 -1.98
CA SER A 135 47.90 -2.48 -2.78
C SER A 135 48.88 -1.64 -1.95
N GLY A 136 48.51 -1.22 -0.73
CA GLY A 136 49.40 -0.48 0.18
C GLY A 136 50.34 -1.36 1.02
N ALA A 137 50.13 -2.68 1.06
CA ALA A 137 50.90 -3.59 1.93
C ALA A 137 52.20 -4.12 1.27
N ASN A 138 52.39 -3.96 -0.03
CA ASN A 138 53.56 -4.50 -0.75
C ASN A 138 54.75 -3.54 -0.87
N GLY A 139 54.73 -2.39 -0.18
CA GLY A 139 55.76 -1.35 -0.29
C GLY A 139 56.69 -1.18 0.92
N ARG A 140 56.50 -1.89 2.03
CA ARG A 140 57.40 -1.76 3.20
C ARG A 140 58.60 -2.69 3.06
N THR A 141 59.70 -2.10 2.63
CA THR A 141 61.06 -2.65 2.68
C THR A 141 61.45 -2.98 4.13
N ALA A 142 62.20 -4.07 4.31
CA ALA A 142 62.44 -4.80 5.56
C ALA A 142 63.39 -4.13 6.57
N ASP A 143 63.67 -2.84 6.46
CA ASP A 143 64.73 -2.18 7.22
C ASP A 143 64.19 -1.07 8.13
N ASP A 144 63.31 -1.41 9.09
CA ASP A 144 63.21 -0.64 10.34
C ASP A 144 62.48 -1.45 11.41
N ALA A 145 63.26 -2.22 12.18
CA ALA A 145 62.80 -3.00 13.31
C ALA A 145 63.24 -2.28 14.59
N THR A 146 62.42 -1.36 15.09
CA THR A 146 62.39 -1.01 16.51
C THR A 146 61.21 -0.09 16.83
N ALA A 147 60.47 -0.47 17.89
CA ALA A 147 59.65 0.34 18.78
C ALA A 147 58.11 0.21 18.69
N SER A 148 57.58 -0.12 19.88
CA SER A 148 56.24 0.06 20.46
C SER A 148 55.04 -0.66 19.83
N GLU A 149 54.80 -1.87 20.34
CA GLU A 149 53.47 -2.47 20.50
C GLU A 149 52.79 -1.84 21.72
N GLU A 150 51.98 -0.80 21.54
CA GLU A 150 50.97 -0.36 22.52
C GLU A 150 49.99 0.60 21.81
N ASP A 151 48.69 0.42 22.03
CA ASP A 151 47.59 1.39 21.79
C ASP A 151 46.79 1.46 20.46
N ASP A 152 46.68 0.40 19.64
CA ASP A 152 45.85 0.43 18.41
C ASP A 152 44.55 -0.44 18.44
N GLU A 153 43.91 -0.58 19.61
CA GLU A 153 42.67 -1.35 19.80
C GLU A 153 41.40 -0.49 20.06
N ALA A 154 41.25 0.67 19.39
CA ALA A 154 40.05 1.50 19.58
C ALA A 154 39.49 2.21 18.35
N ALA A 155 39.93 1.89 17.12
CA ALA A 155 39.30 2.43 15.91
C ALA A 155 38.06 1.62 15.50
N VAL A 156 37.08 1.54 16.40
CA VAL A 156 35.71 1.14 16.05
C VAL A 156 35.17 2.23 15.13
N ILE A 157 35.21 1.98 13.83
CA ILE A 157 34.57 2.82 12.82
C ILE A 157 33.06 2.76 13.10
N GLN A 158 32.56 3.70 13.90
CA GLN A 158 31.16 4.06 13.94
C GLN A 158 30.79 4.52 12.54
N LEU A 159 30.28 3.58 11.74
CA LEU A 159 29.50 3.88 10.55
C LEU A 159 28.23 4.56 11.04
N ASP A 160 28.33 5.87 11.25
CA ASP A 160 27.22 6.75 11.55
C ASP A 160 26.23 6.64 10.39
N TYR A 161 25.21 5.81 10.59
CA TYR A 161 24.19 5.50 9.61
C TYR A 161 23.14 6.61 9.67
N SER A 162 23.56 7.84 9.33
CA SER A 162 22.61 8.92 9.09
C SER A 162 21.80 8.59 7.83
N PRO A 163 20.48 8.37 7.95
CA PRO A 163 19.66 8.00 6.81
C PRO A 163 19.51 9.21 5.91
N PHE A 164 20.37 9.32 4.89
CA PHE A 164 20.12 9.98 3.61
C PHE A 164 19.27 11.27 3.70
N VAL A 165 19.70 12.23 4.52
CA VAL A 165 19.11 13.57 4.54
C VAL A 165 20.27 14.55 4.38
N HIS A 166 20.32 15.12 3.17
CA HIS A 166 21.20 16.21 2.73
C HIS A 166 22.72 15.93 2.70
N SER A 167 23.17 15.24 1.65
CA SER A 167 24.50 15.51 1.08
C SER A 167 24.32 16.20 -0.28
N GLU A 168 24.22 17.53 -0.24
CA GLU A 168 24.20 18.41 -1.42
C GLU A 168 25.61 18.80 -1.89
N SER A 169 26.66 18.13 -1.41
CA SER A 169 28.03 18.48 -1.77
C SER A 169 28.80 17.25 -2.26
N ALA A 170 28.43 16.76 -3.44
CA ALA A 170 29.27 15.89 -4.23
C ALA A 170 29.68 16.62 -5.51
N THR A 171 30.93 17.04 -5.53
CA THR A 171 31.64 17.63 -6.66
C THR A 171 31.51 16.74 -7.91
N SER A 172 30.86 17.34 -8.91
CA SER A 172 30.91 17.05 -10.35
C SER A 172 32.12 16.21 -10.79
N LEU A 173 31.97 14.89 -10.84
CA LEU A 173 32.74 14.03 -11.72
C LEU A 173 31.90 13.80 -12.98
N THR A 174 32.34 14.43 -14.06
CA THR A 174 31.75 14.42 -15.40
C THR A 174 31.95 13.06 -16.06
N GLY A 175 31.09 12.10 -15.74
CA GLY A 175 30.90 10.88 -16.53
C GLY A 175 29.48 10.91 -17.07
N ASP A 176 29.35 11.04 -18.38
CA ASP A 176 28.08 11.07 -19.14
C ASP A 176 27.45 9.67 -19.22
N ASP A 177 27.27 9.02 -18.07
CA ASP A 177 26.39 7.87 -17.93
C ASP A 177 25.07 8.41 -17.38
N SER A 178 24.16 8.72 -18.29
CA SER A 178 22.75 9.04 -17.98
C SER A 178 22.00 7.79 -17.52
N ASP A 179 22.53 7.12 -16.51
CA ASP A 179 21.79 6.12 -15.76
C ASP A 179 20.49 6.78 -15.31
N ILE A 180 19.38 6.18 -15.73
CA ILE A 180 18.02 6.61 -15.39
C ILE A 180 17.86 6.40 -13.89
N VAL A 181 18.33 7.36 -13.10
CA VAL A 181 18.09 7.41 -11.66
C VAL A 181 16.63 7.76 -11.50
N ALA A 182 15.81 6.74 -11.33
CA ALA A 182 14.38 6.90 -11.18
C ALA A 182 14.10 7.87 -10.01
N ASP A 183 13.32 8.91 -10.31
CA ASP A 183 13.05 10.04 -9.42
C ASP A 183 12.41 9.53 -8.11
N PRO A 184 13.01 9.78 -6.92
CA PRO A 184 12.44 9.38 -5.63
C PRO A 184 11.01 9.89 -5.41
N ASN A 185 10.62 11.00 -6.05
CA ASN A 185 9.25 11.50 -5.98
C ASN A 185 8.24 10.58 -6.67
N SER A 186 8.65 9.85 -7.71
CA SER A 186 7.79 8.91 -8.44
C SER A 186 7.42 7.68 -7.62
N LEU A 187 8.38 7.13 -6.86
CA LEU A 187 8.10 6.00 -5.97
C LEU A 187 7.18 6.43 -4.82
N ARG A 188 7.39 7.63 -4.30
CA ARG A 188 6.56 8.22 -3.24
C ARG A 188 5.11 8.41 -3.70
N SER A 189 4.89 8.95 -4.90
CA SER A 189 3.54 9.16 -5.44
C SER A 189 2.83 7.83 -5.70
N ALA A 190 3.54 6.82 -6.22
CA ALA A 190 3.01 5.47 -6.39
C ALA A 190 2.63 4.81 -5.04
N GLY A 191 3.42 5.02 -4.00
CA GLY A 191 3.11 4.56 -2.64
C GLY A 191 1.83 5.20 -2.09
N LEU A 192 1.68 6.52 -2.21
CA LEU A 192 0.47 7.23 -1.79
C LEU A 192 -0.78 6.77 -2.55
N ALA A 193 -0.65 6.61 -3.87
CA ALA A 193 -1.73 6.09 -4.71
C ALA A 193 -2.13 4.66 -4.29
N THR A 194 -1.15 3.80 -3.99
CA THR A 194 -1.39 2.43 -3.50
C THR A 194 -2.19 2.44 -2.19
N VAL A 195 -1.82 3.30 -1.23
CA VAL A 195 -2.53 3.42 0.06
C VAL A 195 -3.97 3.90 -0.14
N ALA A 196 -4.16 4.92 -0.98
CA ALA A 196 -5.47 5.49 -1.26
C ALA A 196 -6.40 4.47 -1.93
N LEU A 197 -5.90 3.81 -2.98
CA LEU A 197 -6.63 2.79 -3.71
C LEU A 197 -6.93 1.57 -2.84
N PHE A 198 -5.99 1.12 -2.00
CA PHE A 198 -6.25 0.04 -1.05
C PHE A 198 -7.42 0.36 -0.13
N ASN A 199 -7.43 1.54 0.48
CA ASN A 199 -8.49 1.95 1.40
C ASN A 199 -9.85 2.02 0.71
N LEU A 200 -9.88 2.56 -0.52
CA LEU A 200 -11.09 2.63 -1.34
C LEU A 200 -11.61 1.23 -1.69
N VAL A 201 -10.75 0.37 -2.24
CA VAL A 201 -11.12 -0.98 -2.69
C VAL A 201 -11.52 -1.87 -1.53
N TRP A 202 -10.76 -1.83 -0.42
CA TRP A 202 -11.02 -2.66 0.75
C TRP A 202 -12.42 -2.42 1.29
N LEU A 203 -12.82 -1.16 1.48
CA LEU A 203 -14.18 -0.83 1.91
C LEU A 203 -15.22 -1.17 0.84
N ASN A 204 -14.96 -0.83 -0.43
CA ASN A 204 -15.92 -0.98 -1.51
C ASN A 204 -16.32 -2.44 -1.74
N VAL A 205 -15.37 -3.38 -1.67
CA VAL A 205 -15.63 -4.82 -1.83
C VAL A 205 -16.65 -5.32 -0.78
N TRP A 206 -16.49 -4.94 0.50
CA TRP A 206 -17.43 -5.33 1.55
C TRP A 206 -18.85 -4.78 1.32
N VAL A 207 -18.95 -3.51 0.93
CA VAL A 207 -20.25 -2.86 0.67
C VAL A 207 -20.94 -3.50 -0.53
N VAL A 208 -20.22 -3.64 -1.65
CA VAL A 208 -20.77 -4.15 -2.92
C VAL A 208 -21.17 -5.61 -2.79
N ASP A 209 -20.31 -6.45 -2.22
CA ASP A 209 -20.61 -7.87 -2.11
C ASP A 209 -21.78 -8.10 -1.14
N THR A 210 -21.88 -7.34 -0.04
CA THR A 210 -23.04 -7.42 0.85
C THR A 210 -24.34 -7.03 0.14
N ILE A 211 -24.35 -5.90 -0.57
CA ILE A 211 -25.55 -5.48 -1.32
C ILE A 211 -25.90 -6.51 -2.39
N LEU A 212 -24.91 -7.03 -3.09
CA LEU A 212 -25.12 -8.07 -4.08
C LEU A 212 -25.78 -9.31 -3.45
N TRP A 213 -25.12 -9.92 -2.47
CA TRP A 213 -25.53 -11.22 -1.94
C TRP A 213 -26.77 -11.14 -1.07
N CYS A 214 -26.94 -10.07 -0.29
CA CYS A 214 -28.05 -9.94 0.64
C CYS A 214 -29.29 -9.29 0.01
N VAL A 215 -29.14 -8.50 -1.06
CA VAL A 215 -30.24 -7.72 -1.63
C VAL A 215 -30.49 -8.08 -3.09
N LEU A 216 -29.50 -7.87 -3.97
CA LEU A 216 -29.72 -8.00 -5.41
C LEU A 216 -29.94 -9.45 -5.83
N TYR A 217 -29.09 -10.37 -5.36
CA TYR A 217 -29.14 -11.77 -5.74
C TYR A 217 -30.48 -12.42 -5.39
N PRO A 218 -30.98 -12.36 -4.14
CA PRO A 218 -32.29 -12.91 -3.80
C PRO A 218 -33.43 -12.26 -4.61
N MET A 219 -33.35 -10.95 -4.82
CA MET A 219 -34.39 -10.20 -5.53
C MET A 219 -34.50 -10.61 -7.00
N TYR A 220 -33.39 -10.71 -7.73
CA TYR A 220 -33.41 -11.12 -9.14
C TYR A 220 -33.80 -12.59 -9.32
N ILE A 221 -33.46 -13.46 -8.37
CA ILE A 221 -33.93 -14.85 -8.34
C ILE A 221 -35.45 -14.89 -8.16
N GLN A 222 -36.01 -14.12 -7.22
CA GLN A 222 -37.47 -14.02 -7.01
C GLN A 222 -38.21 -13.45 -8.24
N MET A 223 -37.56 -12.56 -9.00
CA MET A 223 -38.10 -12.02 -10.25
C MET A 223 -38.00 -12.99 -11.45
N GLY A 224 -37.37 -14.16 -11.28
CA GLY A 224 -37.19 -15.14 -12.36
C GLY A 224 -36.22 -14.69 -13.46
N ILE A 225 -35.40 -13.67 -13.21
CA ILE A 225 -34.42 -13.13 -14.17
C ILE A 225 -32.97 -13.32 -13.71
N GLY A 226 -32.75 -14.00 -12.59
CA GLY A 226 -31.42 -14.25 -12.01
C GLY A 226 -30.41 -14.79 -13.02
N ASP A 227 -30.76 -15.84 -13.76
CA ASP A 227 -29.85 -16.48 -14.74
C ASP A 227 -29.46 -15.58 -15.92
N SER A 228 -30.31 -14.61 -16.26
CA SER A 228 -30.03 -13.64 -17.33
C SER A 228 -29.13 -12.48 -16.86
N VAL A 229 -29.23 -12.13 -15.58
CA VAL A 229 -28.49 -11.02 -14.98
C VAL A 229 -27.12 -11.50 -14.50
N PHE A 230 -27.09 -12.62 -13.78
CA PHE A 230 -25.90 -13.18 -13.15
C PHE A 230 -25.33 -14.33 -13.94
N THR A 231 -24.31 -14.04 -14.74
CA THR A 231 -23.49 -15.10 -15.33
C THR A 231 -22.66 -15.79 -14.25
N TRP A 232 -22.29 -17.05 -14.49
CA TRP A 232 -21.38 -17.77 -13.60
C TRP A 232 -20.11 -16.96 -13.28
N LEU A 233 -19.55 -16.28 -14.30
CA LEU A 233 -18.38 -15.43 -14.13
C LEU A 233 -18.65 -14.26 -13.17
N SER A 234 -19.80 -13.58 -13.30
CA SER A 234 -20.18 -12.47 -12.43
C SER A 234 -20.34 -12.92 -10.97
N ILE A 235 -20.98 -14.06 -10.74
CA ILE A 235 -21.15 -14.62 -9.38
C ILE A 235 -19.79 -14.93 -8.75
N ASN A 236 -18.92 -15.63 -9.48
CA ASN A 236 -17.59 -16.00 -8.97
C ASN A 236 -16.70 -14.79 -8.74
N GLN A 237 -16.78 -13.77 -9.59
CA GLN A 237 -16.03 -12.53 -9.43
C GLN A 237 -16.26 -11.90 -8.05
N HIS A 238 -17.50 -11.83 -7.59
CA HIS A 238 -17.81 -11.28 -6.27
C HIS A 238 -17.29 -12.14 -5.12
N ALA A 239 -17.46 -13.46 -5.19
CA ALA A 239 -16.88 -14.35 -4.19
C ALA A 239 -15.35 -14.29 -4.15
N ILE A 240 -14.69 -14.10 -5.30
CA ILE A 240 -13.24 -14.04 -5.41
C ILE A 240 -12.71 -12.68 -4.93
N ASN A 241 -13.39 -11.57 -5.21
CA ASN A 241 -12.93 -10.22 -4.85
C ASN A 241 -12.60 -10.09 -3.36
N ILE A 242 -13.51 -10.52 -2.49
CA ILE A 242 -13.30 -10.49 -1.03
C ILE A 242 -12.10 -11.34 -0.59
N VAL A 243 -11.86 -12.48 -1.24
CA VAL A 243 -10.69 -13.33 -0.98
C VAL A 243 -9.42 -12.62 -1.45
N LEU A 244 -9.43 -12.01 -2.64
CA LEU A 244 -8.26 -11.34 -3.21
C LEU A 244 -7.81 -10.17 -2.32
N ILE A 245 -8.74 -9.28 -1.98
CA ILE A 245 -8.42 -8.11 -1.16
C ILE A 245 -8.23 -8.48 0.31
N GLY A 246 -8.89 -9.54 0.80
CA GLY A 246 -8.69 -10.09 2.14
C GLY A 246 -7.28 -10.63 2.34
N PHE A 247 -6.80 -11.49 1.43
CA PHE A 247 -5.42 -11.98 1.48
C PHE A 247 -4.42 -10.84 1.32
N GLU A 248 -4.66 -9.90 0.41
CA GLU A 248 -3.84 -8.70 0.27
C GLU A 248 -3.76 -7.92 1.59
N ALA A 249 -4.89 -7.71 2.28
CA ALA A 249 -4.94 -7.07 3.58
C ALA A 249 -4.17 -7.87 4.65
N LEU A 250 -4.17 -9.20 4.61
CA LEU A 250 -3.39 -10.02 5.56
C LEU A 250 -1.88 -9.98 5.28
N CYS A 251 -1.48 -9.93 4.01
CA CYS A 251 -0.08 -9.98 3.61
C CYS A 251 0.59 -8.60 3.55
N ASN A 252 -0.18 -7.51 3.56
CA ASN A 252 0.34 -6.15 3.52
C ASN A 252 0.17 -5.44 4.88
N ARG A 253 0.99 -4.40 5.08
CA ARG A 253 0.93 -3.51 6.26
C ARG A 253 0.30 -2.15 5.93
N ILE A 254 -0.49 -2.08 4.86
CA ILE A 254 -1.18 -0.84 4.49
C ILE A 254 -2.24 -0.58 5.58
N PRO A 255 -2.26 0.60 6.21
CA PRO A 255 -3.16 0.91 7.29
C PRO A 255 -4.51 1.26 6.70
N VAL A 256 -5.55 0.90 7.43
CA VAL A 256 -6.89 1.36 7.14
C VAL A 256 -7.06 2.73 7.78
N ILE A 257 -7.23 3.75 6.94
CA ILE A 257 -7.32 5.16 7.31
C ILE A 257 -8.80 5.58 7.18
N PRO A 258 -9.53 5.83 8.29
CA PRO A 258 -10.98 6.07 8.26
C PRO A 258 -11.42 7.23 7.37
N GLN A 259 -10.55 8.24 7.18
CA GLN A 259 -10.82 9.41 6.36
C GLN A 259 -11.11 9.05 4.89
N TYR A 260 -10.64 7.91 4.41
CA TYR A 260 -10.88 7.48 3.02
C TYR A 260 -12.32 7.03 2.75
N VAL A 261 -13.16 6.92 3.78
CA VAL A 261 -14.62 6.71 3.63
C VAL A 261 -15.24 7.78 2.72
N ALA A 262 -14.73 9.02 2.76
CA ALA A 262 -15.20 10.11 1.93
C ALA A 262 -15.03 9.83 0.43
N TYR A 263 -13.96 9.16 0.02
CA TYR A 263 -13.74 8.78 -1.37
C TYR A 263 -14.71 7.70 -1.83
N THR A 264 -15.08 6.78 -0.93
CA THR A 264 -16.07 5.74 -1.23
C THR A 264 -17.45 6.38 -1.43
N ILE A 265 -17.84 7.29 -0.54
CA ILE A 265 -19.08 8.07 -0.68
C ILE A 265 -19.07 8.85 -2.00
N LEU A 266 -17.97 9.54 -2.30
CA LEU A 266 -17.83 10.31 -3.53
C LEU A 266 -17.96 9.43 -4.78
N LEU A 267 -17.35 8.24 -4.78
CA LEU A 267 -17.46 7.28 -5.87
C LEU A 267 -18.90 6.82 -6.09
N VAL A 268 -19.64 6.52 -5.00
CA VAL A 268 -21.06 6.15 -5.07
C VAL A 268 -21.91 7.30 -5.61
N LEU A 269 -21.63 8.54 -5.17
CA LEU A 269 -22.33 9.73 -5.66
C LEU A 269 -22.07 9.96 -7.15
N VAL A 270 -20.81 9.86 -7.60
CA VAL A 270 -20.45 10.00 -9.02
C VAL A 270 -21.19 8.97 -9.87
N PHE A 271 -21.21 7.71 -9.43
CA PHE A 271 -21.95 6.66 -10.11
C PHE A 271 -23.46 6.95 -10.16
N THR A 272 -24.04 7.38 -9.04
CA THR A 272 -25.47 7.71 -8.95
C THR A 272 -25.84 8.85 -9.89
N CYS A 273 -25.02 9.91 -9.93
CA CYS A 273 -25.20 10.99 -10.89
C CYS A 273 -25.16 10.45 -12.32
N MET A 274 -24.13 9.66 -12.67
CA MET A 274 -23.99 9.08 -14.00
C MET A 274 -25.23 8.25 -14.41
N GLU A 275 -25.79 7.42 -13.52
CA GLU A 275 -27.00 6.64 -13.83
C GLU A 275 -28.25 7.52 -13.99
N LEU A 276 -28.43 8.54 -13.14
CA LEU A 276 -29.54 9.50 -13.27
C LEU A 276 -29.51 10.22 -14.62
N ILE A 277 -28.31 10.57 -15.06
CA ILE A 277 -28.03 11.21 -16.34
C ILE A 277 -28.38 10.28 -17.50
N LEU A 278 -27.89 9.03 -17.44
CA LEU A 278 -28.16 8.07 -18.50
C LEU A 278 -29.65 7.80 -18.64
N HIS A 279 -30.36 7.74 -17.51
CA HIS A 279 -31.80 7.56 -17.48
C HIS A 279 -32.54 8.74 -18.12
N ASP A 280 -32.20 9.98 -17.76
CA ASP A 280 -32.88 11.17 -18.26
C ASP A 280 -32.60 11.43 -19.75
N GLU A 281 -31.34 11.33 -20.19
CA GLU A 281 -30.93 11.71 -21.55
C GLU A 281 -31.19 10.62 -22.59
N TYR A 282 -31.03 9.36 -22.20
CA TYR A 282 -31.05 8.23 -23.14
C TYR A 282 -32.20 7.25 -22.87
N GLY A 283 -33.10 7.56 -21.92
CA GLY A 283 -34.21 6.69 -21.55
C GLY A 283 -33.75 5.35 -20.98
N VAL A 284 -32.53 5.30 -20.45
CA VAL A 284 -31.90 4.07 -19.98
C VAL A 284 -32.53 3.67 -18.65
N HIS A 285 -33.11 2.46 -18.57
CA HIS A 285 -33.69 1.98 -17.32
C HIS A 285 -32.67 1.94 -16.17
N PHE A 286 -33.11 2.20 -14.94
CA PHE A 286 -32.24 2.05 -13.79
C PHE A 286 -31.70 0.63 -13.65
N SER A 287 -30.40 0.53 -13.42
CA SER A 287 -29.73 -0.75 -13.21
C SER A 287 -30.17 -1.39 -11.90
N TYR A 288 -30.52 -0.57 -10.90
CA TYR A 288 -30.97 -1.03 -9.60
C TYR A 288 -32.38 -0.53 -9.27
N PRO A 289 -33.22 -1.36 -8.62
CA PRO A 289 -34.59 -0.99 -8.28
C PRO A 289 -34.66 0.17 -7.30
N PHE A 290 -33.68 0.30 -6.41
CA PHE A 290 -33.60 1.39 -5.44
C PHE A 290 -33.21 2.75 -6.04
N GLN A 291 -32.74 2.80 -7.29
CA GLN A 291 -32.49 4.07 -7.98
C GLN A 291 -33.78 4.69 -8.52
N LYS A 292 -34.86 3.90 -8.68
CA LYS A 292 -36.17 4.45 -9.00
C LYS A 292 -36.60 5.38 -7.87
N LEU A 293 -36.94 6.62 -8.22
CA LEU A 293 -37.40 7.68 -7.30
C LEU A 293 -38.82 7.41 -6.78
N THR A 294 -39.01 6.27 -6.13
CA THR A 294 -40.23 5.88 -5.42
C THR A 294 -40.25 6.50 -4.02
N SER A 295 -41.38 6.40 -3.31
CA SER A 295 -41.48 6.82 -1.91
C SER A 295 -40.51 6.10 -0.97
N ALA A 296 -40.01 4.91 -1.35
CA ALA A 296 -39.02 4.15 -0.59
C ALA A 296 -37.57 4.57 -0.88
N ALA A 297 -37.31 5.39 -1.90
CA ALA A 297 -35.96 5.76 -2.30
C ALA A 297 -35.12 6.40 -1.17
N PRO A 298 -35.65 7.33 -0.34
CA PRO A 298 -34.88 7.89 0.77
C PRO A 298 -34.38 6.82 1.76
N ALA A 299 -35.20 5.80 2.03
CA ALA A 299 -34.83 4.71 2.94
C ALA A 299 -33.69 3.87 2.34
N TRP A 300 -33.71 3.60 1.03
CA TRP A 300 -32.62 2.90 0.35
C TRP A 300 -31.31 3.69 0.39
N TYR A 301 -31.34 4.98 0.08
CA TYR A 301 -30.13 5.81 0.13
C TYR A 301 -29.58 5.93 1.56
N ALA A 302 -30.46 6.03 2.56
CA ALA A 302 -30.06 6.00 3.97
C ALA A 302 -29.43 4.66 4.34
N ALA A 303 -30.01 3.53 3.93
CA ALA A 303 -29.48 2.19 4.19
C ALA A 303 -28.10 1.96 3.55
N ILE A 304 -27.92 2.36 2.29
CA ILE A 304 -26.62 2.27 1.60
C ILE A 304 -25.60 3.17 2.30
N SER A 305 -25.96 4.41 2.63
CA SER A 305 -25.08 5.33 3.35
C SER A 305 -24.65 4.77 4.71
N LEU A 306 -25.60 4.23 5.48
CA LEU A 306 -25.32 3.58 6.76
C LEU A 306 -24.39 2.37 6.59
N SER A 307 -24.61 1.56 5.54
CA SER A 307 -23.76 0.40 5.27
C SER A 307 -22.30 0.78 5.06
N VAL A 308 -22.02 1.90 4.38
CA VAL A 308 -20.64 2.40 4.18
C VAL A 308 -19.97 2.69 5.52
N PHE A 309 -20.68 3.33 6.47
CA PHE A 309 -20.13 3.60 7.80
C PHE A 309 -19.96 2.34 8.65
N VAL A 310 -20.93 1.42 8.61
CA VAL A 310 -20.84 0.13 9.31
C VAL A 310 -19.64 -0.66 8.81
N PHE A 311 -19.50 -0.81 7.50
CA PHE A 311 -18.36 -1.52 6.92
C PHE A 311 -17.04 -0.78 7.12
N GLN A 312 -17.03 0.56 7.16
CA GLN A 312 -15.84 1.32 7.55
C GLN A 312 -15.38 0.98 8.98
N GLY A 313 -16.32 0.86 9.91
CA GLY A 313 -16.04 0.38 11.27
C GLY A 313 -15.50 -1.05 11.28
N TRP A 314 -16.13 -1.93 10.49
CA TRP A 314 -15.72 -3.34 10.36
C TRP A 314 -14.30 -3.50 9.81
N VAL A 315 -13.95 -2.79 8.73
CA VAL A 315 -12.61 -2.88 8.15
C VAL A 315 -11.52 -2.36 9.09
N VAL A 316 -11.80 -1.31 9.85
CA VAL A 316 -10.89 -0.79 10.88
C VAL A 316 -10.74 -1.78 12.03
N PHE A 317 -11.83 -2.42 12.43
CA PHE A 317 -11.81 -3.47 13.44
C PHE A 317 -10.96 -4.66 12.98
N LEU A 318 -11.18 -5.18 11.77
CA LEU A 318 -10.38 -6.28 11.21
C LEU A 318 -8.90 -5.94 11.13
N ASP A 319 -8.57 -4.74 10.65
CA ASP A 319 -7.19 -4.25 10.59
C ASP A 319 -6.53 -4.26 11.97
N ARG A 320 -7.23 -3.73 12.99
CA ARG A 320 -6.69 -3.64 14.35
C ARG A 320 -6.60 -4.98 15.06
N VAL A 321 -7.56 -5.88 14.88
CA VAL A 321 -7.58 -7.17 15.58
C VAL A 321 -6.70 -8.19 14.87
N VAL A 322 -6.91 -8.39 13.57
CA VAL A 322 -6.26 -9.48 12.84
C VAL A 322 -4.78 -9.17 12.60
N LYS A 323 -4.43 -7.98 12.08
CA LYS A 323 -3.02 -7.69 11.78
C LYS A 323 -2.17 -7.58 13.04
N ARG A 324 -2.69 -6.99 14.12
CA ARG A 324 -1.92 -6.89 15.38
C ARG A 324 -1.61 -8.25 15.98
N ASN A 325 -2.54 -9.20 15.87
CA ASN A 325 -2.31 -10.55 16.38
C ASN A 325 -1.31 -11.32 15.50
N ILE A 326 -1.41 -11.22 14.17
CA ILE A 326 -0.46 -11.87 13.26
C ILE A 326 0.96 -11.33 13.46
N VAL A 327 1.12 -10.00 13.58
CA VAL A 327 2.44 -9.38 13.77
C VAL A 327 3.07 -9.82 15.09
N LYS A 328 2.29 -9.94 16.17
CA LYS A 328 2.81 -10.44 17.45
C LYS A 328 3.34 -11.87 17.35
N CYS A 329 2.63 -12.75 16.63
CA CYS A 329 3.09 -14.13 16.41
C CYS A 329 4.37 -14.20 15.57
N CYS A 330 4.61 -13.28 14.65
CA CYS A 330 5.82 -13.30 13.82
C CYS A 330 7.05 -12.67 14.48
N VAL A 331 6.88 -11.84 15.53
CA VAL A 331 7.98 -11.14 16.22
C VAL A 331 8.36 -11.82 17.54
N GLY A 332 7.42 -12.53 18.17
CA GLY A 332 7.63 -13.16 19.47
C GLY A 332 8.77 -14.19 19.55
N ASP A 333 9.17 -14.79 18.43
CA ASP A 333 10.19 -15.86 18.45
C ASP A 333 11.63 -15.35 18.40
N THR A 334 11.89 -14.08 18.02
CA THR A 334 13.28 -13.61 17.88
C THR A 334 13.86 -12.99 19.14
N ASP A 335 13.03 -12.39 20.00
CA ASP A 335 13.52 -11.65 21.16
C ASP A 335 13.80 -12.56 22.37
N GLU A 336 13.11 -13.71 22.50
CA GLU A 336 13.41 -14.69 23.57
C GLU A 336 14.73 -15.44 23.33
N ASP A 337 15.10 -15.69 22.07
CA ASP A 337 16.36 -16.36 21.72
C ASP A 337 17.58 -15.45 21.93
N ASP A 338 17.47 -14.14 21.68
CA ASP A 338 18.56 -13.20 21.92
C ASP A 338 18.71 -12.86 23.41
N ALA A 339 17.60 -12.80 24.17
CA ALA A 339 17.66 -12.62 25.64
C ALA A 339 18.24 -13.85 26.36
N SER A 340 17.94 -15.06 25.88
CA SER A 340 18.51 -16.30 26.43
C SER A 340 19.98 -16.51 26.03
N ARG A 341 20.41 -16.06 24.84
CA ARG A 341 21.84 -16.01 24.47
C ARG A 341 22.65 -14.99 25.26
N ALA A 342 22.08 -13.82 25.54
CA ALA A 342 22.76 -12.80 26.34
C ALA A 342 23.02 -13.25 27.79
N THR A 343 22.13 -14.06 28.35
CA THR A 343 22.27 -14.58 29.72
C THR A 343 23.17 -15.81 29.83
N THR A 344 23.27 -16.64 28.78
CA THR A 344 24.19 -17.79 28.78
C THR A 344 25.64 -17.41 28.45
N GLY A 345 25.88 -16.40 27.61
CA GLY A 345 27.24 -15.92 27.29
C GLY A 345 27.97 -15.21 28.43
N ALA A 346 27.25 -14.67 29.42
CA ALA A 346 27.86 -13.98 30.56
C ALA A 346 28.39 -14.92 31.66
N ALA A 347 28.01 -16.20 31.65
CA ALA A 347 28.40 -17.17 32.68
C ALA A 347 29.68 -17.97 32.35
N GLU A 348 30.20 -17.90 31.12
CA GLU A 348 31.45 -18.59 30.71
C GLU A 348 32.70 -17.69 30.73
N GLY A 349 32.61 -16.50 31.33
CA GLY A 349 33.72 -15.56 31.47
C GLY A 349 34.56 -15.78 32.74
N ASN A 350 35.64 -16.56 32.60
CA ASN A 350 36.87 -16.52 33.38
C ASN A 350 36.81 -16.85 34.91
N PRO A 351 37.04 -18.11 35.31
CA PRO A 351 37.19 -18.49 36.73
C PRO A 351 38.46 -17.96 37.42
N ASN A 352 39.32 -17.15 36.75
CA ASN A 352 40.57 -16.63 37.33
C ASN A 352 40.58 -15.12 37.60
N ALA A 353 39.43 -14.44 37.62
CA ALA A 353 39.37 -13.06 38.09
C ALA A 353 39.52 -13.02 39.63
N VAL A 354 40.78 -12.98 40.08
CA VAL A 354 41.16 -12.75 41.48
C VAL A 354 40.63 -11.37 41.91
N VAL A 355 39.67 -11.39 42.83
CA VAL A 355 39.10 -10.21 43.47
C VAL A 355 40.16 -9.64 44.42
N ASP A 356 40.75 -8.50 44.06
CA ASP A 356 41.59 -7.70 44.96
C ASP A 356 40.69 -6.80 45.82
N GLU A 357 40.27 -7.33 46.96
CA GLU A 357 39.41 -6.68 47.93
C GLU A 357 40.26 -5.94 48.97
N SER A 358 40.98 -4.88 48.58
CA SER A 358 41.85 -4.18 49.52
C SER A 358 42.04 -2.67 49.29
N SER A 359 40.97 -1.88 49.15
CA SER A 359 41.09 -0.42 49.32
C SER A 359 39.76 0.32 49.50
N SER A 360 39.18 0.31 50.71
CA SER A 360 38.30 1.39 51.17
C SER A 360 38.17 1.43 52.70
N LEU A 361 39.28 1.75 53.37
CA LEU A 361 39.29 2.29 54.73
C LEU A 361 40.24 3.48 54.72
N LEU A 362 39.69 4.69 54.54
CA LEU A 362 40.17 6.00 55.02
C LEU A 362 39.57 7.13 54.16
N ARG A 363 38.45 7.71 54.62
CA ARG A 363 38.24 9.16 54.73
C ARG A 363 36.98 9.48 55.51
#